data_AF-A0A167H4F3-F1
#
_entry.id   AF-A0A167H4F3-F1
#
_cell.length_a   1.000
_cell.length_b   1.000
_cell.length_c   1.000
_cell.angle_alpha   90.00
_cell.angle_beta   90.00
_cell.angle_gamma   90.00
#
_symmetry.space_group_name_H-M   'P 1'
#
loop_
_entity.id
_entity.type
_entity.pdbx_description
1 polymer ?
#
loop_
_entity_poly.entity_id
_entity_poly.type
_entity_poly.pdbx_seq_one_letter_code
_entity_poly.pdbx_strand_id
1 'polypeptide(L)'
;MITNLRVERDRLNMTQPEVAEKLGVGIATYVRWEKNGKPIPSDKLNELAQIGFDILFVVNGTKSATDTQCYSEEDFSKAIQSFLFNTAELGLLIKADNANVDDLVKMALYSLKKEAGKARDTEVTEKKTIVK
;
A
#
# COMPACT_ATOMS: atom_id res chain seq x y z
N MET A 1 25.21 -11.38 -6.21
CA MET A 1 24.66 -10.47 -5.19
C MET A 1 23.25 -10.07 -5.62
N ILE A 2 22.29 -10.06 -4.71
CA ILE A 2 20.93 -9.58 -4.98
C ILE A 2 20.92 -8.08 -4.66
N THR A 3 20.46 -7.24 -5.59
CA THR A 3 20.35 -5.78 -5.40
C THR A 3 18.89 -5.39 -5.17
N ASN A 4 18.67 -4.25 -4.50
CA ASN A 4 17.31 -3.75 -4.22
C ASN A 4 16.51 -3.52 -5.51
N LEU A 5 17.17 -3.06 -6.57
CA LEU A 5 16.57 -2.93 -7.91
C LEU A 5 16.04 -4.27 -8.43
N ARG A 6 16.83 -5.34 -8.28
CA ARG A 6 16.42 -6.69 -8.69
C ARG A 6 15.22 -7.17 -7.87
N VAL A 7 15.22 -6.94 -6.55
CA VAL A 7 14.11 -7.32 -5.67
C VAL A 7 12.82 -6.64 -6.09
N GLU A 8 12.87 -5.34 -6.41
CA GLU A 8 11.68 -4.61 -6.89
C GLU A 8 11.22 -5.08 -8.26
N ARG A 9 12.14 -5.38 -9.18
CA ARG A 9 11.77 -5.96 -10.47
C ARG A 9 11.06 -7.31 -10.28
N ASP A 10 11.61 -8.17 -9.43
CA ASP A 10 11.02 -9.47 -9.12
C ASP A 10 9.64 -9.30 -8.42
N ARG A 11 9.47 -8.31 -7.54
CA ARG A 11 8.16 -7.95 -6.93
C ARG A 11 7.11 -7.59 -7.98
N LEU A 12 7.53 -6.91 -9.05
CA LEU A 12 6.66 -6.50 -10.16
C LEU A 12 6.48 -7.60 -11.22
N ASN A 13 7.07 -8.79 -11.03
CA ASN A 13 7.06 -9.90 -11.99
C ASN A 13 7.55 -9.52 -13.39
N MET A 14 8.51 -8.59 -13.48
CA MET A 14 9.06 -8.14 -14.75
C MET A 14 10.40 -8.80 -15.06
N THR A 15 10.73 -8.98 -16.34
CA THR A 15 12.04 -9.45 -16.78
C THR A 15 13.02 -8.28 -17.01
N GLN A 16 14.33 -8.54 -17.01
CA GLN A 16 15.33 -7.49 -17.28
C GLN A 16 15.15 -6.83 -18.65
N PRO A 17 14.84 -7.57 -19.74
CA PRO A 17 14.56 -6.95 -21.05
C PRO A 17 13.33 -6.04 -21.03
N GLU A 18 12.25 -6.44 -20.36
CA GLU A 18 11.03 -5.64 -20.28
C GLU A 18 11.26 -4.30 -19.59
N VAL A 19 12.01 -4.28 -18.48
CA VAL A 19 12.33 -3.02 -17.79
C VAL A 19 13.24 -2.16 -18.66
N ALA A 20 14.24 -2.75 -19.31
CA ALA A 20 15.16 -2.01 -20.19
C ALA A 20 14.41 -1.35 -21.37
N GLU A 21 13.47 -2.08 -21.97
CA GLU A 21 12.60 -1.58 -23.04
C GLU A 21 11.71 -0.42 -22.56
N LYS A 22 11.04 -0.57 -21.41
CA LYS A 22 10.19 0.49 -20.83
C LYS A 22 10.98 1.77 -20.48
N LEU A 23 12.25 1.64 -20.12
CA LEU A 23 13.15 2.76 -19.83
C LEU A 23 13.84 3.34 -21.07
N GLY A 24 13.68 2.70 -22.24
CA GLY A 24 14.39 3.08 -23.47
C GLY A 24 15.91 2.98 -23.35
N VAL A 25 16.43 2.03 -22.56
CA VAL A 25 17.87 1.82 -22.36
C VAL A 25 18.31 0.45 -22.88
N GLY A 26 19.58 0.32 -23.26
CA GLY A 26 20.13 -0.98 -23.63
C GLY A 26 20.10 -1.98 -22.46
N ILE A 27 19.79 -3.24 -22.74
CA ILE A 27 19.71 -4.33 -21.74
C ILE A 27 21.00 -4.41 -20.91
N ALA A 28 22.17 -4.29 -21.55
CA ALA A 28 23.46 -4.29 -20.87
C ALA A 28 23.59 -3.16 -19.83
N THR A 29 23.00 -1.99 -20.09
CA THR A 29 22.97 -0.86 -19.15
C THR A 29 22.15 -1.21 -17.91
N TYR A 30 20.95 -1.77 -18.11
CA TYR A 30 20.09 -2.19 -17.00
C TYR A 30 20.72 -3.30 -16.15
N VAL A 31 21.27 -4.34 -16.81
CA VAL A 31 21.99 -5.43 -16.12
C VAL A 31 23.17 -4.90 -15.31
N ARG A 32 23.85 -3.85 -15.80
CA ARG A 32 24.96 -3.22 -15.08
C ARG A 32 24.51 -2.54 -13.79
N TRP A 33 23.33 -1.92 -13.78
CA TRP A 33 22.74 -1.35 -12.56
C TRP A 33 22.43 -2.45 -11.54
N GLU A 34 21.82 -3.56 -11.98
CA GLU A 34 21.50 -4.68 -11.07
C GLU A 34 22.73 -5.44 -10.56
N LYS A 35 23.83 -5.50 -11.31
CA LYS A 35 25.03 -6.28 -10.91
C LYS A 35 25.99 -5.53 -9.99
N ASN A 36 26.29 -4.27 -10.30
CA ASN A 36 27.42 -3.56 -9.70
C ASN A 36 27.00 -2.37 -8.83
N GLY A 37 25.69 -2.17 -8.61
CA GLY A 37 25.19 -1.04 -7.81
C GLY A 37 25.65 0.32 -8.35
N LYS A 38 25.94 0.41 -9.66
CA LYS A 38 26.35 1.69 -10.25
C LYS A 38 25.22 2.71 -10.09
N PRO A 39 25.55 4.00 -9.90
CA PRO A 39 24.55 5.05 -9.79
C PRO A 39 23.57 4.99 -10.96
N ILE A 40 22.29 4.89 -10.61
CA ILE A 40 21.21 5.01 -11.58
C ILE A 40 20.96 6.51 -11.76
N PRO A 41 20.95 7.03 -13.00
CA PRO A 41 20.62 8.41 -13.28
C PRO A 41 19.24 8.80 -12.71
N SER A 42 19.09 10.04 -12.23
CA SER A 42 17.86 10.51 -11.55
C SER A 42 16.63 10.52 -12.47
N ASP A 43 16.80 10.80 -13.75
CA ASP A 43 15.78 10.67 -14.79
C ASP A 43 15.27 9.22 -14.89
N LYS A 44 16.18 8.24 -14.86
CA LYS A 44 15.83 6.82 -14.89
C LYS A 44 15.20 6.32 -13.60
N LEU A 45 15.57 6.87 -12.46
CA LEU A 45 14.85 6.62 -11.20
C LEU A 45 13.40 7.13 -11.28
N ASN A 46 13.17 8.31 -11.87
CA ASN A 46 11.81 8.83 -12.05
C ASN A 46 10.98 7.96 -13.01
N GLU A 47 11.56 7.52 -14.13
CA GLU A 47 10.89 6.58 -15.04
C GLU A 47 10.57 5.23 -14.37
N LEU A 48 11.49 4.69 -13.57
CA LEU A 48 11.25 3.48 -12.77
C LEU A 48 10.06 3.67 -11.80
N ALA A 49 9.93 4.86 -11.18
CA ALA A 49 8.81 5.18 -10.30
C ALA A 49 7.47 5.10 -11.05
N GLN A 50 7.43 5.62 -12.28
CA GLN A 50 6.23 5.57 -13.13
C GLN A 50 5.84 4.14 -13.52
N ILE A 51 6.80 3.22 -13.58
CA ILE A 51 6.57 1.80 -13.84
C ILE A 51 6.11 1.05 -12.57
N GLY A 52 6.17 1.70 -11.39
CA GLY A 52 5.70 1.16 -10.12
C GLY A 52 6.79 0.63 -9.19
N PHE A 53 8.06 0.92 -9.48
CA PHE A 53 9.17 0.60 -8.57
C PHE A 53 9.14 1.53 -7.34
N ASP A 54 9.46 0.97 -6.17
CA ASP A 54 9.72 1.75 -4.97
C ASP A 54 11.14 2.33 -4.99
N ILE A 55 11.26 3.58 -5.42
CA ILE A 55 12.56 4.25 -5.58
C ILE A 55 13.29 4.41 -4.26
N LEU A 56 12.59 4.62 -3.16
CA LEU A 56 13.23 4.72 -1.84
C LEU A 56 13.95 3.41 -1.55
N PHE A 57 13.26 2.28 -1.71
CA PHE A 57 13.84 0.96 -1.51
C PHE A 57 15.01 0.70 -2.47
N VAL A 58 14.89 1.07 -3.73
CA VAL A 58 15.97 0.92 -4.72
C VAL A 58 17.24 1.65 -4.28
N VAL A 59 17.12 2.87 -3.75
CA VAL A 59 18.26 3.73 -3.40
C VAL A 59 18.87 3.38 -2.03
N ASN A 60 18.05 3.15 -1.00
CA ASN A 60 18.53 3.03 0.38
C ASN A 60 18.13 1.72 1.08
N GLY A 61 17.35 0.85 0.44
CA GLY A 61 16.89 -0.42 1.00
C GLY A 61 15.75 -0.30 2.01
N THR A 62 15.24 0.90 2.27
CA THR A 62 14.05 1.12 3.08
C THR A 62 12.83 1.12 2.18
N LYS A 63 11.89 0.21 2.42
CA LYS A 63 10.61 0.23 1.70
C LYS A 63 9.91 1.53 2.06
N SER A 64 9.47 2.28 1.06
CA SER A 64 8.46 3.31 1.27
C SER A 64 7.31 2.62 1.96
N ALA A 65 6.90 3.17 3.11
CA ALA A 65 5.63 2.78 3.68
C ALA A 65 4.59 3.11 2.61
N THR A 66 4.14 2.10 1.86
CA THR A 66 2.81 2.16 1.27
C THR A 66 1.91 2.54 2.43
N ASP A 67 1.03 3.53 2.27
CA ASP A 67 0.11 4.08 3.28
C ASP A 67 -0.91 3.05 3.83
N THR A 68 -0.51 1.79 3.98
CA THR A 68 -1.03 0.92 5.03
C THR A 68 -0.49 1.43 6.35
N GLN A 69 -1.04 2.55 6.82
CA GLN A 69 -1.03 2.87 8.25
C GLN A 69 -1.62 1.66 8.96
N CYS A 70 -0.76 0.84 9.56
CA CYS A 70 -1.16 -0.22 10.45
C CYS A 70 -1.57 0.44 11.77
N TYR A 71 -2.76 1.01 11.80
CA TYR A 71 -3.37 1.37 13.07
C TYR A 71 -3.68 0.08 13.81
N SER A 72 -3.22 -0.03 15.04
CA SER A 72 -3.59 -1.17 15.88
C SER A 72 -5.10 -1.14 16.12
N GLU A 73 -5.66 -2.30 16.47
CA GLU A 73 -7.07 -2.36 16.91
C GLU A 73 -7.32 -1.46 18.13
N GLU A 74 -6.30 -1.27 18.96
CA GLU A 74 -6.35 -0.36 20.10
C GLU A 74 -6.46 1.11 19.67
N ASP A 75 -5.67 1.54 18.68
CA ASP A 75 -5.70 2.92 18.18
C ASP A 75 -7.05 3.24 17.52
N PHE A 76 -7.59 2.31 16.75
CA PHE A 76 -8.93 2.46 16.18
C PHE A 76 -10.02 2.51 17.26
N SER A 77 -9.92 1.67 18.29
CA SER A 77 -10.88 1.68 19.40
C SER A 77 -10.92 3.04 20.08
N LYS A 78 -9.74 3.61 20.38
CA LYS A 78 -9.60 4.94 20.98
C LYS A 78 -10.16 6.04 20.08
N ALA A 79 -9.91 5.96 18.77
CA ALA A 79 -10.43 6.94 17.81
C ALA A 79 -11.97 6.92 17.75
N ILE A 80 -12.59 5.73 17.67
CA ILE A 80 -14.04 5.58 17.66
C ILE A 80 -14.64 6.07 18.98
N GLN A 81 -14.03 5.72 20.11
CA GLN A 81 -14.47 6.17 21.42
C GLN A 81 -14.43 7.71 21.52
N SER A 82 -13.33 8.33 21.09
CA SER A 82 -13.18 9.80 21.08
C SER A 82 -14.23 10.46 20.18
N PHE A 83 -14.51 9.88 19.01
CA PHE A 83 -15.55 10.37 18.11
C PHE A 83 -16.94 10.33 18.77
N LEU A 84 -17.28 9.23 19.44
CA LEU A 84 -18.56 9.08 20.14
C LEU A 84 -18.72 10.09 21.28
N PHE A 85 -17.65 10.35 22.04
CA PHE A 85 -17.67 11.36 23.10
C PHE A 85 -17.84 12.78 22.53
N ASN A 86 -17.04 13.15 21.54
CA ASN A 86 -17.12 14.48 20.91
C ASN A 86 -18.51 14.74 20.31
N THR A 87 -19.12 13.73 19.69
CA THR A 87 -20.47 13.86 19.10
C THR A 87 -21.57 13.93 20.17
N ALA A 88 -21.40 13.26 21.31
CA ALA A 88 -22.30 13.40 22.46
C ALA A 88 -22.17 14.81 23.10
N GLU A 89 -20.96 15.35 23.22
CA GLU A 89 -20.74 16.72 23.70
C GLU A 89 -21.40 17.78 22.80
N LEU A 90 -21.42 17.53 21.48
CA LEU A 90 -22.13 18.36 20.51
C LEU A 90 -23.66 18.16 20.56
N GLY A 91 -24.18 17.25 21.40
CA GLY A 91 -25.60 16.94 21.51
C GLY A 91 -26.16 16.17 20.31
N LEU A 92 -25.30 15.61 19.45
CA LEU A 92 -25.72 14.85 18.27
C LEU A 92 -26.13 13.43 18.62
N LEU A 93 -25.65 12.91 19.75
CA LEU A 93 -25.96 11.59 20.26
C LEU A 93 -26.38 11.68 21.72
N ILE A 94 -27.45 10.96 22.07
CA ILE A 94 -27.89 10.78 23.45
C ILE A 94 -27.70 9.30 23.79
N LYS A 95 -26.86 9.04 24.78
CA LYS A 95 -26.69 7.68 25.32
C LYS A 95 -27.90 7.33 26.18
N ALA A 96 -28.55 6.20 25.89
CA ALA A 96 -29.55 5.61 26.79
C ALA A 96 -28.88 5.09 28.07
N ASP A 97 -29.59 5.14 29.20
CA ASP A 97 -29.04 4.79 30.52
C ASP A 97 -28.47 3.37 30.61
N ASN A 98 -28.98 2.45 29.79
CA ASN A 98 -28.56 1.06 29.72
C ASN A 98 -27.51 0.77 28.63
N ALA A 99 -27.12 1.75 27.83
CA ALA A 99 -26.24 1.51 26.68
C ALA A 99 -24.76 1.47 27.10
N ASN A 100 -24.06 0.40 26.75
CA ASN A 100 -22.63 0.26 26.96
C ASN A 100 -21.84 0.77 25.74
N VAL A 101 -20.96 1.76 25.96
CA VAL A 101 -20.17 2.38 24.89
C VAL A 101 -19.16 1.38 24.31
N ASP A 102 -18.62 0.49 25.13
CA ASP A 102 -17.63 -0.49 24.69
C ASP A 102 -18.21 -1.50 23.70
N ASP A 103 -19.46 -1.89 23.88
CA ASP A 103 -20.14 -2.82 22.97
C ASP A 103 -20.43 -2.14 21.63
N LEU A 104 -20.72 -0.84 21.64
CA LEU A 104 -20.87 -0.05 20.42
C LEU A 104 -19.55 0.11 19.67
N VAL A 105 -18.43 0.35 20.37
CA VAL A 105 -17.09 0.42 19.77
C VAL A 105 -16.74 -0.92 19.14
N LYS A 106 -16.96 -2.05 19.82
CA LYS A 106 -16.73 -3.40 19.26
C LYS A 106 -17.58 -3.67 18.02
N MET A 107 -18.85 -3.27 18.04
CA MET A 107 -19.76 -3.41 16.90
C MET A 107 -19.31 -2.56 15.70
N ALA A 108 -18.85 -1.34 15.95
CA ALA A 108 -18.30 -0.46 14.92
C ALA A 108 -17.03 -1.06 14.31
N LEU A 109 -16.09 -1.53 15.13
CA LEU A 109 -14.87 -2.21 14.66
C LEU A 109 -15.18 -3.45 13.83
N TYR A 110 -16.13 -4.29 14.27
CA TYR A 110 -16.56 -5.46 13.51
C TYR A 110 -17.13 -5.07 12.13
N SER A 111 -17.97 -4.04 12.08
CA SER A 111 -18.59 -3.59 10.84
C SER A 111 -17.56 -3.02 9.86
N LEU A 112 -16.62 -2.22 10.35
CA LEU A 112 -15.52 -1.68 9.56
C LEU A 112 -14.62 -2.80 9.01
N LYS A 113 -14.24 -3.77 9.86
CA LYS A 113 -13.45 -4.94 9.44
C LYS A 113 -14.15 -5.75 8.35
N LYS A 114 -15.47 -5.91 8.45
CA LYS A 114 -16.30 -6.63 7.46
C LYS A 114 -16.31 -5.90 6.12
N GLU A 115 -16.53 -4.59 6.10
CA GLU A 115 -16.56 -3.82 4.85
C GLU A 115 -15.17 -3.65 4.22
N ALA A 116 -14.12 -3.45 5.04
CA ALA A 116 -12.74 -3.43 4.57
C ALA A 116 -12.30 -4.79 3.99
N GLY A 117 -12.81 -5.90 4.55
CA GLY A 117 -12.63 -7.24 4.00
C GLY A 117 -13.31 -7.40 2.63
N LYS A 118 -14.56 -6.96 2.49
CA LYS A 118 -15.32 -7.03 1.22
C LYS A 118 -14.70 -6.21 0.09
N ALA A 119 -14.12 -5.05 0.38
CA ALA A 119 -13.45 -4.21 -0.63
C ALA A 119 -12.26 -4.92 -1.31
N ARG A 120 -11.62 -5.88 -0.62
CA ARG A 120 -10.52 -6.69 -1.17
C ARG A 120 -10.99 -7.80 -2.12
N ASP A 121 -12.23 -8.26 -1.99
CA ASP A 121 -12.77 -9.34 -2.82
C ASP A 121 -13.39 -8.83 -4.14
N THR A 122 -13.72 -7.54 -4.23
CA THR A 122 -14.38 -6.95 -5.41
C THR A 122 -13.44 -6.52 -6.54
N GLU A 123 -12.13 -6.34 -6.30
CA GLU A 123 -11.20 -5.88 -7.35
C GLU A 123 -10.64 -7.00 -8.26
N VAL A 124 -10.83 -8.28 -7.93
CA VAL A 124 -10.21 -9.40 -8.69
C VAL A 124 -11.12 -9.93 -9.82
N THR A 125 -12.40 -9.58 -9.88
CA THR A 125 -13.35 -10.25 -10.79
C THR A 125 -13.61 -9.54 -12.13
N GLU A 126 -13.16 -8.31 -12.37
CA GLU A 126 -13.56 -7.56 -13.59
C GLU A 126 -12.58 -7.58 -14.79
N LYS A 127 -11.38 -8.18 -14.69
CA LYS A 127 -10.44 -8.23 -15.83
C LYS A 127 -10.32 -9.58 -16.54
N LYS A 128 -11.41 -10.34 -16.65
CA LYS A 128 -11.42 -11.56 -17.47
C LYS A 128 -12.66 -11.69 -18.35
N THR A 129 -12.93 -10.72 -19.21
CA THR A 129 -13.68 -10.94 -20.46
C THR A 129 -13.35 -9.86 -21.47
N ILE A 130 -12.29 -10.04 -22.28
CA ILE A 130 -12.35 -9.76 -23.72
C ILE A 130 -11.46 -10.82 -24.40
N VAL A 131 -12.09 -11.90 -24.82
CA VAL A 131 -11.59 -12.76 -25.90
C VAL A 131 -12.54 -12.53 -27.07
N LYS A 132 -12.05 -11.89 -28.12
CA LYS A 132 -12.34 -12.21 -29.51
C LYS A 132 -11.33 -11.54 -30.42
#